data_AF-A0A7K2XYX2-F1
#
_entry.id   AF-A0A7K2XYX2-F1
#
_cell.length_a   1.000
_cell.length_b   1.000
_cell.length_c   1.000
_cell.angle_alpha   90.00
_cell.angle_beta   90.00
_cell.angle_gamma   90.00
#
_symmetry.space_group_name_H-M   'P 1'
#
loop_
_entity.id
_entity.type
_entity.pdbx_description
1 polymer ?
#
loop_
_entity_poly.entity_id
_entity_poly.type
_entity_poly.pdbx_seq_one_letter_code
_entity_poly.pdbx_strand_id
1 'polypeptide(L)'
;PNVLKMAGVPNVIGSSTNPTLPFGRDAVAEHYGMIVSVHDLKPDLPGDAAMARDRIRAGTMGAEDVLHDLGAIGITSSDAQGMGRAGETIRRTFAMAAKMKGELGPMDGDGEGDDNARVLRYIAKLTINPAIAHGLAHEIGSIEVGKLADIVLWRPPFFGAKPQLVLKSGFPAYGVTGDPNAATDTCEPLVLGPQFGSYGATAADISVAFVSAAAAALGSDEMPTRRRRVAVRGTRGIGPKDLLLNSRVGAVDVDARSGLVSLDGEPLRSEAAESVSLNRLYFL
;
A
#
# COMPACT_ATOMS: atom_id res chain seq x y z
N PRO A 1 21.05 2.41 8.82
CA PRO A 1 20.86 3.44 7.77
C PRO A 1 20.75 2.98 6.29
N ASN A 2 21.13 1.75 5.94
CA ASN A 2 21.26 1.29 4.53
C ASN A 2 20.27 0.17 4.14
N VAL A 3 19.16 0.03 4.87
CA VAL A 3 18.14 -1.00 4.63
C VAL A 3 17.59 -0.95 3.20
N LEU A 4 17.56 0.25 2.60
CA LEU A 4 17.08 0.48 1.23
C LEU A 4 17.91 -0.23 0.16
N LYS A 5 19.17 -0.62 0.47
CA LYS A 5 19.99 -1.46 -0.43
C LYS A 5 19.28 -2.76 -0.84
N MET A 6 18.37 -3.26 0.00
CA MET A 6 17.62 -4.48 -0.27
C MET A 6 16.63 -4.36 -1.44
N ALA A 7 16.19 -3.15 -1.82
CA ALA A 7 15.23 -2.96 -2.92
C ALA A 7 15.75 -3.46 -4.27
N GLY A 8 17.08 -3.50 -4.45
CA GLY A 8 17.70 -3.98 -5.68
C GLY A 8 18.04 -5.48 -5.71
N VAL A 9 17.74 -6.23 -4.64
CA VAL A 9 18.22 -7.62 -4.46
C VAL A 9 17.25 -8.63 -5.10
N PRO A 10 17.71 -9.54 -5.98
CA PRO A 10 16.83 -10.43 -6.77
C PRO A 10 15.95 -11.42 -6.00
N ASN A 11 16.23 -11.65 -4.72
CA ASN A 11 15.46 -12.55 -3.85
C ASN A 11 14.81 -11.83 -2.67
N VAL A 12 14.69 -10.49 -2.74
CA VAL A 12 14.00 -9.67 -1.75
C VAL A 12 12.80 -8.98 -2.39
N ILE A 13 11.61 -9.27 -1.89
CA ILE A 13 10.41 -8.51 -2.24
C ILE A 13 10.29 -7.36 -1.24
N GLY A 14 10.57 -6.14 -1.71
CA GLY A 14 10.45 -4.93 -0.90
C GLY A 14 9.03 -4.36 -0.88
N SER A 15 8.63 -3.84 0.28
CA SER A 15 7.41 -3.05 0.45
C SER A 15 7.68 -1.79 1.26
N SER A 16 6.92 -0.72 1.00
CA SER A 16 6.96 0.51 1.81
C SER A 16 5.68 0.69 2.61
N THR A 17 5.81 1.26 3.80
CA THR A 17 4.68 1.63 4.66
C THR A 17 4.26 3.08 4.37
N ASN A 18 2.98 3.38 4.53
CA ASN A 18 2.42 4.58 3.92
C ASN A 18 2.75 5.96 4.54
N PRO A 19 3.32 6.12 5.75
CA PRO A 19 3.61 7.46 6.25
C PRO A 19 4.71 8.22 5.50
N THR A 20 5.66 7.52 4.89
CA THR A 20 6.72 8.15 4.08
C THR A 20 6.27 8.47 2.67
N LEU A 21 5.08 8.01 2.25
CA LEU A 21 4.64 8.04 0.86
C LEU A 21 3.59 9.13 0.58
N PRO A 22 3.80 10.02 -0.40
CA PRO A 22 5.10 10.43 -0.88
C PRO A 22 5.89 11.22 0.18
N PHE A 23 7.16 11.45 -0.08
CA PHE A 23 7.99 12.33 0.74
C PHE A 23 7.44 13.77 0.74
N GLY A 24 6.96 14.23 1.89
CA GLY A 24 6.38 15.57 2.09
C GLY A 24 7.17 16.41 3.08
N ARG A 25 6.94 17.73 3.07
CA ARG A 25 7.67 18.70 3.92
C ARG A 25 7.65 18.37 5.42
N ASP A 26 6.55 17.79 5.90
CA ASP A 26 6.35 17.48 7.31
C ASP A 26 6.83 16.07 7.69
N ALA A 27 7.26 15.26 6.71
CA ALA A 27 7.54 13.83 6.92
C ALA A 27 8.63 13.61 7.98
N VAL A 28 9.77 14.31 7.89
CA VAL A 28 10.89 14.13 8.83
C VAL A 28 10.47 14.44 10.27
N ALA A 29 9.79 15.57 10.48
CA ALA A 29 9.37 16.00 11.80
C ALA A 29 8.32 15.06 12.40
N GLU A 30 7.34 14.64 11.59
CA GLU A 30 6.31 13.70 12.01
C GLU A 30 6.90 12.33 12.42
N HIS A 31 7.84 11.80 11.64
CA HIS A 31 8.41 10.48 11.89
C HIS A 31 9.23 10.42 13.18
N TYR A 32 9.82 11.54 13.62
CA TYR A 32 10.57 11.57 14.88
C TYR A 32 9.66 11.29 16.07
N GLY A 33 8.55 12.04 16.17
CA GLY A 33 7.57 11.81 17.22
C GLY A 33 6.96 10.41 17.14
N MET A 34 6.68 9.93 15.93
CA MET A 34 6.10 8.61 15.70
C MET A 34 7.01 7.46 16.13
N ILE A 35 8.31 7.51 15.79
CA ILE A 35 9.28 6.47 16.18
C ILE A 35 9.42 6.42 17.70
N VAL A 36 9.56 7.59 18.33
CA VAL A 36 9.67 7.72 19.79
C VAL A 36 8.46 7.08 20.46
N SER A 37 7.25 7.42 20.00
CA SER A 37 6.02 6.91 20.60
C SER A 37 5.82 5.40 20.39
N VAL A 38 6.04 4.88 19.18
CA VAL A 38 5.75 3.46 18.88
C VAL A 38 6.75 2.51 19.54
N HIS A 39 7.99 2.94 19.73
CA HIS A 39 9.04 2.11 20.32
C HIS A 39 9.28 2.41 21.81
N ASP A 40 8.42 3.22 22.44
CA ASP A 40 8.53 3.64 23.85
C ASP A 40 9.94 4.20 24.19
N LEU A 41 10.48 5.02 23.28
CA LEU A 41 11.82 5.59 23.44
C LEU A 41 11.80 6.75 24.43
N LYS A 42 12.88 6.90 25.18
CA LYS A 42 13.09 7.97 26.15
C LYS A 42 14.08 8.99 25.59
N PRO A 43 13.63 10.13 25.03
CA PRO A 43 14.51 11.05 24.31
C PRO A 43 15.58 11.75 25.18
N ASP A 44 15.44 11.68 26.50
CA ASP A 44 16.43 12.10 27.49
C ASP A 44 17.59 11.11 27.61
N LEU A 45 17.41 9.84 27.21
CA LEU A 45 18.48 8.87 27.09
C LEU A 45 19.23 9.08 25.75
N PRO A 46 20.56 9.31 25.77
CA PRO A 46 21.32 9.58 24.56
C PRO A 46 21.25 8.47 23.50
N GLY A 47 21.16 7.21 23.93
CA GLY A 47 21.07 6.05 23.03
C GLY A 47 19.75 6.03 22.25
N ASP A 48 18.64 6.23 22.96
CA ASP A 48 17.29 6.27 22.37
C ASP A 48 17.14 7.47 21.41
N ALA A 49 17.66 8.64 21.80
CA ALA A 49 17.68 9.81 20.94
C ALA A 49 18.52 9.58 19.67
N ALA A 50 19.67 8.90 19.78
CA ALA A 50 20.49 8.54 18.63
C ALA A 50 19.78 7.55 17.71
N MET A 51 19.11 6.53 18.26
CA MET A 51 18.36 5.53 17.51
C MET A 51 17.18 6.15 16.75
N ALA A 52 16.43 7.07 17.38
CA ALA A 52 15.33 7.78 16.74
C ALA A 52 15.82 8.62 15.55
N ARG A 53 16.96 9.32 15.70
CA ARG A 53 17.54 10.15 14.62
C ARG A 53 18.14 9.33 13.48
N ASP A 54 18.79 8.19 13.76
CA ASP A 54 19.46 7.40 12.72
C ASP A 54 18.49 6.85 11.66
N ARG A 55 17.24 6.64 12.07
CA ARG A 55 16.18 6.02 11.25
C ARG A 55 15.45 7.01 10.33
N ILE A 56 15.65 8.32 10.49
CA ILE A 56 14.90 9.35 9.77
C ILE A 56 15.86 10.15 8.89
N ARG A 57 15.73 10.00 7.58
CA ARG A 57 16.63 10.62 6.61
C ARG A 57 15.84 11.09 5.40
N ALA A 58 15.81 12.41 5.18
CA ALA A 58 15.14 13.01 4.03
C ALA A 58 15.64 12.40 2.71
N GLY A 59 16.96 12.18 2.58
CA GLY A 59 17.56 11.59 1.37
C GLY A 59 16.99 10.21 1.03
N THR A 60 16.85 9.31 2.01
CA THR A 60 16.29 7.98 1.75
C THR A 60 14.78 8.00 1.56
N MET A 61 14.05 8.93 2.20
CA MET A 61 12.61 9.10 1.97
C MET A 61 12.33 9.62 0.55
N GLY A 62 13.08 10.61 0.07
CA GLY A 62 12.95 11.07 -1.32
C GLY A 62 13.37 10.00 -2.33
N ALA A 63 14.43 9.24 -2.05
CA ALA A 63 14.84 8.13 -2.92
C ALA A 63 13.81 7.00 -2.98
N GLU A 64 13.05 6.77 -1.90
CA GLU A 64 11.98 5.78 -1.85
C GLU A 64 10.89 6.08 -2.89
N ASP A 65 10.47 7.34 -3.04
CA ASP A 65 9.51 7.75 -4.08
C ASP A 65 10.00 7.34 -5.49
N VAL A 66 11.27 7.63 -5.79
CA VAL A 66 11.87 7.33 -7.10
C VAL A 66 12.00 5.81 -7.32
N LEU A 67 12.39 5.05 -6.29
CA LEU A 67 12.47 3.59 -6.36
C LEU A 67 11.11 2.94 -6.60
N HIS A 68 10.02 3.55 -6.13
CA HIS A 68 8.66 3.13 -6.48
C HIS A 68 8.35 3.40 -7.94
N ASP A 69 8.66 4.59 -8.47
CA ASP A 69 8.39 4.93 -9.87
C ASP A 69 9.22 4.07 -10.83
N LEU A 70 10.47 3.76 -10.47
CA LEU A 70 11.35 2.85 -11.21
C LEU A 70 10.97 1.37 -11.09
N GLY A 71 10.05 1.03 -10.18
CA GLY A 71 9.54 -0.34 -10.02
C GLY A 71 10.53 -1.27 -9.30
N ALA A 72 11.45 -0.71 -8.51
CA ALA A 72 12.35 -1.47 -7.64
C ALA A 72 11.69 -1.83 -6.30
N ILE A 73 10.74 -1.00 -5.84
CA ILE A 73 9.85 -1.34 -4.72
C ILE A 73 8.47 -1.65 -5.29
N GLY A 74 7.99 -2.88 -5.09
CA GLY A 74 6.83 -3.39 -5.81
C GLY A 74 5.53 -3.43 -5.01
N ILE A 75 5.54 -3.04 -3.73
CA ILE A 75 4.38 -3.14 -2.83
C ILE A 75 4.28 -1.89 -1.95
N THR A 76 3.05 -1.43 -1.73
CA THR A 76 2.73 -0.46 -0.66
C THR A 76 1.83 -1.11 0.38
N SER A 77 2.05 -0.76 1.65
CA SER A 77 1.31 -1.31 2.80
C SER A 77 1.00 -0.20 3.81
N SER A 78 0.18 -0.51 4.81
CA SER A 78 -0.25 0.49 5.80
C SER A 78 0.73 0.64 6.96
N ASP A 79 1.08 -0.47 7.61
CA ASP A 79 1.61 -0.53 8.98
C ASP A 79 0.62 0.00 10.03
N ALA A 80 -0.66 -0.35 9.84
CA ALA A 80 -1.77 0.18 10.61
C ALA A 80 -1.54 0.12 12.13
N GLN A 81 -1.55 1.30 12.77
CA GLN A 81 -1.31 1.48 14.21
C GLN A 81 0.08 1.00 14.70
N GLY A 82 0.99 0.68 13.79
CA GLY A 82 2.38 0.26 14.04
C GLY A 82 3.41 1.17 13.38
N MET A 83 3.15 2.49 13.34
CA MET A 83 3.78 3.50 12.46
C MET A 83 3.12 3.59 11.07
N GLY A 84 1.80 3.62 11.02
CA GLY A 84 1.11 3.59 9.74
C GLY A 84 -0.40 3.77 9.82
N ARG A 85 -1.02 4.04 8.67
CA ARG A 85 -2.41 4.50 8.60
C ARG A 85 -3.28 3.56 7.77
N ALA A 86 -4.20 2.83 8.41
CA ALA A 86 -5.00 1.79 7.75
C ALA A 86 -5.78 2.27 6.51
N GLY A 87 -6.38 3.47 6.59
CA GLY A 87 -7.25 4.02 5.55
C GLY A 87 -6.54 4.76 4.42
N GLU A 88 -5.21 4.73 4.35
CA GLU A 88 -4.47 5.65 3.47
C GLU A 88 -3.62 4.98 2.39
N THR A 89 -3.48 3.65 2.38
CA THR A 89 -2.55 2.98 1.45
C THR A 89 -2.86 3.29 -0.01
N ILE A 90 -4.13 3.28 -0.41
CA ILE A 90 -4.55 3.63 -1.78
C ILE A 90 -4.23 5.09 -2.09
N ARG A 91 -4.70 6.04 -1.27
CA ARG A 91 -4.52 7.47 -1.53
C ARG A 91 -3.05 7.87 -1.56
N ARG A 92 -2.22 7.29 -0.67
CA ARG A 92 -0.78 7.56 -0.58
C ARG A 92 -0.03 7.02 -1.80
N THR A 93 -0.41 5.84 -2.28
CA THR A 93 0.16 5.25 -3.49
C THR A 93 -0.13 6.11 -4.73
N PHE A 94 -1.37 6.58 -4.92
CA PHE A 94 -1.70 7.43 -6.07
C PHE A 94 -1.22 8.88 -5.92
N ALA A 95 -1.13 9.41 -4.70
CA ALA A 95 -0.48 10.70 -4.44
C ALA A 95 1.02 10.67 -4.79
N MET A 96 1.70 9.56 -4.49
CA MET A 96 3.08 9.31 -4.92
C MET A 96 3.19 9.22 -6.44
N ALA A 97 2.29 8.49 -7.11
CA ALA A 97 2.26 8.43 -8.58
C ALA A 97 2.13 9.83 -9.21
N ALA A 98 1.23 10.66 -8.67
CA ALA A 98 1.02 12.02 -9.15
C ALA A 98 2.26 12.92 -8.93
N LYS A 99 2.92 12.77 -7.77
CA LYS A 99 4.17 13.49 -7.48
C LYS A 99 5.29 13.09 -8.43
N MET A 100 5.48 11.79 -8.65
CA MET A 100 6.50 11.28 -9.57
C MET A 100 6.25 11.70 -11.01
N LYS A 101 4.97 11.77 -11.45
CA LYS A 101 4.63 12.41 -12.73
C LYS A 101 5.06 13.87 -12.79
N GLY A 102 4.80 14.63 -11.73
CA GLY A 102 5.16 16.05 -11.66
C GLY A 102 6.68 16.30 -11.71
N GLU A 103 7.48 15.39 -11.14
CA GLU A 103 8.93 15.53 -11.08
C GLU A 103 9.66 14.89 -12.28
N LEU A 104 9.24 13.70 -12.71
CA LEU A 104 9.94 12.89 -13.72
C LEU A 104 9.28 12.97 -15.11
N GLY A 105 8.06 13.52 -15.19
CA GLY A 105 7.28 13.54 -16.43
C GLY A 105 6.58 12.20 -16.72
N PRO A 106 6.12 12.01 -17.98
CA PRO A 106 5.50 10.76 -18.43
C PRO A 106 6.41 9.54 -18.24
N MET A 107 5.83 8.37 -17.95
CA MET A 107 6.57 7.12 -17.85
C MET A 107 6.71 6.46 -19.23
N ASP A 108 7.79 5.71 -19.44
CA ASP A 108 7.91 4.84 -20.61
C ASP A 108 6.69 3.91 -20.73
N GLY A 109 6.00 4.01 -21.87
CA GLY A 109 4.77 3.27 -22.16
C GLY A 109 3.47 4.04 -21.90
N ASP A 110 3.53 5.24 -21.31
CA ASP A 110 2.38 6.15 -21.27
C ASP A 110 2.10 6.72 -22.69
N GLY A 111 0.82 6.89 -23.02
CA GLY A 111 0.38 7.49 -24.29
C GLY A 111 0.32 9.03 -24.25
N GLU A 112 0.03 9.67 -25.39
CA GLU A 112 -0.04 11.14 -25.51
C GLU A 112 -1.12 11.79 -24.62
N GLY A 113 -2.14 11.02 -24.20
CA GLY A 113 -3.27 11.52 -23.41
C GLY A 113 -3.59 10.68 -22.17
N ASP A 114 -2.70 9.78 -21.75
CA ASP A 114 -2.94 8.89 -20.62
C ASP A 114 -1.67 8.67 -19.78
N ASP A 115 -1.87 8.10 -18.60
CA ASP A 115 -0.81 7.69 -17.68
C ASP A 115 -0.90 6.18 -17.41
N ASN A 116 -1.35 5.38 -18.39
CA ASN A 116 -1.74 4.00 -18.16
C ASN A 116 -0.59 3.13 -17.66
N ALA A 117 0.64 3.31 -18.17
CA ALA A 117 1.78 2.51 -17.72
C ALA A 117 2.10 2.80 -16.26
N ARG A 118 2.07 4.09 -15.87
CA ARG A 118 2.23 4.48 -14.45
C ARG A 118 1.06 3.99 -13.60
N VAL A 119 -0.19 4.18 -14.02
CA VAL A 119 -1.37 3.74 -13.26
C VAL A 119 -1.36 2.23 -13.04
N LEU A 120 -1.04 1.44 -14.07
CA LEU A 120 -0.94 -0.02 -13.97
C LEU A 120 0.21 -0.45 -13.05
N ARG A 121 1.37 0.21 -13.11
CA ARG A 121 2.49 -0.05 -12.20
C ARG A 121 2.10 0.16 -10.74
N TYR A 122 1.40 1.25 -10.45
CA TYR A 122 1.06 1.64 -9.07
C TYR A 122 -0.13 0.86 -8.52
N ILE A 123 -1.15 0.54 -9.33
CA ILE A 123 -2.26 -0.30 -8.87
C ILE A 123 -1.76 -1.73 -8.55
N ALA A 124 -0.78 -2.25 -9.29
CA ALA A 124 -0.18 -3.54 -8.99
C ALA A 124 0.46 -3.59 -7.59
N LYS A 125 1.00 -2.47 -7.09
CA LYS A 125 1.57 -2.36 -5.72
C LYS A 125 0.53 -2.56 -4.62
N LEU A 126 -0.74 -2.26 -4.92
CA LEU A 126 -1.87 -2.32 -3.99
C LEU A 126 -2.64 -3.64 -4.08
N THR A 127 -2.57 -4.33 -5.23
CA THR A 127 -3.48 -5.43 -5.55
C THR A 127 -2.73 -6.74 -5.77
N ILE A 128 -2.15 -6.95 -6.94
CA ILE A 128 -1.63 -8.26 -7.34
C ILE A 128 -0.28 -8.58 -6.70
N ASN A 129 0.61 -7.59 -6.52
CA ASN A 129 1.95 -7.83 -5.96
C ASN A 129 1.91 -8.27 -4.49
N PRO A 130 1.13 -7.65 -3.59
CA PRO A 130 0.91 -8.19 -2.25
C PRO A 130 0.33 -9.61 -2.29
N ALA A 131 -0.61 -9.88 -3.19
CA ALA A 131 -1.22 -11.20 -3.32
C ALA A 131 -0.21 -12.27 -3.79
N ILE A 132 0.73 -11.92 -4.68
CA ILE A 132 1.82 -12.81 -5.10
C ILE A 132 2.75 -13.07 -3.93
N ALA A 133 3.24 -12.02 -3.27
CA ALA A 133 4.19 -12.13 -2.15
C ALA A 133 3.67 -13.02 -1.01
N HIS A 134 2.37 -12.97 -0.73
CA HIS A 134 1.73 -13.75 0.32
C HIS A 134 1.08 -15.07 -0.17
N GLY A 135 1.20 -15.42 -1.45
CA GLY A 135 0.68 -16.68 -1.99
C GLY A 135 -0.84 -16.74 -2.10
N LEU A 136 -1.48 -15.59 -2.27
CA LEU A 136 -2.93 -15.35 -2.31
C LEU A 136 -3.44 -15.10 -3.74
N ALA A 137 -2.55 -14.88 -4.71
CA ALA A 137 -2.85 -14.43 -6.07
C ALA A 137 -3.78 -15.36 -6.87
N HIS A 138 -4.00 -16.59 -6.39
CA HIS A 138 -4.94 -17.54 -6.99
C HIS A 138 -6.40 -17.31 -6.57
N GLU A 139 -6.65 -16.52 -5.53
CA GLU A 139 -7.99 -16.18 -5.04
C GLU A 139 -8.31 -14.69 -5.20
N ILE A 140 -7.32 -13.80 -5.05
CA ILE A 140 -7.52 -12.34 -4.99
C ILE A 140 -6.39 -11.58 -5.71
N GLY A 141 -6.50 -10.24 -5.71
CA GLY A 141 -5.43 -9.33 -6.15
C GLY A 141 -5.61 -8.77 -7.55
N SER A 142 -6.62 -9.20 -8.31
CA SER A 142 -6.93 -8.68 -9.64
C SER A 142 -8.34 -9.06 -10.07
N ILE A 143 -8.86 -8.36 -11.08
CA ILE A 143 -10.14 -8.68 -11.72
C ILE A 143 -9.86 -9.68 -12.85
N GLU A 144 -9.87 -10.97 -12.50
CA GLU A 144 -9.64 -12.08 -13.43
C GLU A 144 -10.69 -13.18 -13.18
N VAL A 145 -11.12 -13.86 -14.24
CA VAL A 145 -12.07 -14.96 -14.14
C VAL A 145 -11.52 -16.06 -13.24
N GLY A 146 -12.34 -16.54 -12.30
CA GLY A 146 -11.99 -17.58 -11.33
C GLY A 146 -11.49 -17.07 -9.98
N LYS A 147 -11.23 -15.76 -9.83
CA LYS A 147 -10.92 -15.14 -8.53
C LYS A 147 -12.19 -14.70 -7.79
N LEU A 148 -12.07 -14.43 -6.49
CA LEU A 148 -13.14 -13.83 -5.70
C LEU A 148 -13.52 -12.47 -6.28
N ALA A 149 -14.83 -12.21 -6.39
CA ALA A 149 -15.37 -10.94 -6.84
C ALA A 149 -15.27 -9.84 -5.76
N ASP A 150 -14.05 -9.58 -5.31
CA ASP A 150 -13.71 -8.51 -4.37
C ASP A 150 -13.38 -7.24 -5.16
N ILE A 151 -14.37 -6.38 -5.30
CA ILE A 151 -14.36 -5.26 -6.27
C ILE A 151 -14.70 -3.96 -5.55
N VAL A 152 -13.91 -2.92 -5.79
CA VAL A 152 -14.20 -1.57 -5.27
C VAL A 152 -14.67 -0.69 -6.41
N LEU A 153 -15.86 -0.11 -6.25
CA LEU A 153 -16.44 0.83 -7.19
C LEU A 153 -16.10 2.26 -6.76
N TRP A 154 -15.69 3.06 -7.73
CA TRP A 154 -15.29 4.45 -7.52
C TRP A 154 -16.10 5.36 -8.45
N ARG A 155 -16.52 6.51 -7.94
CA ARG A 155 -16.84 7.64 -8.80
C ARG A 155 -15.52 8.29 -9.23
N PRO A 156 -15.27 8.57 -10.53
CA PRO A 156 -13.99 9.10 -10.99
C PRO A 156 -13.48 10.32 -10.20
N PRO A 157 -14.32 11.32 -9.82
CA PRO A 157 -13.85 12.46 -9.04
C PRO A 157 -13.30 12.12 -7.64
N PHE A 158 -13.62 10.93 -7.11
CA PHE A 158 -13.22 10.45 -5.78
C PHE A 158 -12.24 9.27 -5.82
N PHE A 159 -11.78 8.87 -7.02
CA PHE A 159 -10.87 7.75 -7.17
C PHE A 159 -9.64 7.88 -6.27
N GLY A 160 -9.34 6.82 -5.52
CA GLY A 160 -8.24 6.77 -4.57
C GLY A 160 -8.48 7.47 -3.23
N ALA A 161 -9.45 8.40 -3.13
CA ALA A 161 -9.78 9.11 -1.90
C ALA A 161 -10.88 8.41 -1.08
N LYS A 162 -12.09 8.27 -1.66
CA LYS A 162 -13.26 7.68 -0.99
C LYS A 162 -14.06 6.81 -1.98
N PRO A 163 -14.19 5.48 -1.76
CA PRO A 163 -14.91 4.61 -2.67
C PRO A 163 -16.42 4.83 -2.59
N GLN A 164 -17.16 4.43 -3.62
CA GLN A 164 -18.63 4.42 -3.61
C GLN A 164 -19.15 3.16 -2.91
N LEU A 165 -18.61 2.00 -3.26
CA LEU A 165 -19.05 0.69 -2.78
C LEU A 165 -17.90 -0.32 -2.82
N VAL A 166 -17.85 -1.18 -1.82
CA VAL A 166 -16.94 -2.33 -1.72
C VAL A 166 -17.78 -3.59 -1.78
N LEU A 167 -17.60 -4.36 -2.84
CA LEU A 167 -18.16 -5.67 -3.01
C LEU A 167 -17.16 -6.70 -2.47
N LYS A 168 -17.65 -7.63 -1.65
CA LYS A 168 -16.91 -8.79 -1.18
C LYS A 168 -17.58 -10.03 -1.74
N SER A 169 -16.88 -10.77 -2.59
CA SER A 169 -17.43 -11.91 -3.37
C SER A 169 -18.76 -11.57 -4.06
N GLY A 170 -18.82 -10.39 -4.68
CA GLY A 170 -19.98 -9.90 -5.41
C GLY A 170 -21.08 -9.29 -4.54
N PHE A 171 -20.96 -9.32 -3.21
CA PHE A 171 -21.99 -8.83 -2.29
C PHE A 171 -21.59 -7.48 -1.66
N PRO A 172 -22.48 -6.46 -1.59
CA PRO A 172 -22.16 -5.17 -0.97
C PRO A 172 -21.79 -5.32 0.51
N ALA A 173 -20.53 -5.05 0.84
CA ALA A 173 -20.00 -5.18 2.20
C ALA A 173 -19.84 -3.83 2.90
N TYR A 174 -19.38 -2.81 2.18
CA TYR A 174 -19.16 -1.46 2.73
C TYR A 174 -19.42 -0.41 1.64
N GLY A 175 -19.81 0.81 1.98
CA GLY A 175 -20.05 1.84 0.97
C GLY A 175 -20.74 3.09 1.50
N VAL A 176 -21.03 4.02 0.60
CA VAL A 176 -21.75 5.25 0.94
C VAL A 176 -23.18 4.92 1.37
N THR A 177 -23.60 5.43 2.52
CA THR A 177 -24.97 5.37 3.05
C THR A 177 -25.41 6.77 3.44
N GLY A 178 -26.67 7.11 3.13
CA GLY A 178 -27.32 8.36 3.54
C GLY A 178 -28.18 8.21 4.78
N ASP A 179 -29.09 9.16 4.99
CA ASP A 179 -30.13 9.09 6.02
C ASP A 179 -31.04 7.86 5.81
N PRO A 180 -31.06 6.89 6.75
CA PRO A 180 -31.85 5.67 6.61
C PRO A 180 -33.38 5.90 6.64
N ASN A 181 -33.83 7.08 7.07
CA ASN A 181 -35.24 7.45 7.08
C ASN A 181 -35.66 8.29 5.87
N ALA A 182 -34.71 8.65 4.98
CA ALA A 182 -35.00 9.45 3.81
C ALA A 182 -35.69 8.65 2.70
N ALA A 183 -36.36 9.36 1.79
CA ALA A 183 -37.04 8.77 0.65
C ALA A 183 -36.07 8.26 -0.44
N THR A 184 -34.83 8.77 -0.48
CA THR A 184 -33.79 8.36 -1.43
C THR A 184 -32.44 8.19 -0.73
N ASP A 185 -31.58 7.36 -1.32
CA ASP A 185 -30.26 6.98 -0.77
C ASP A 185 -29.17 8.07 -0.88
N THR A 186 -29.49 9.19 -1.54
CA THR A 186 -28.61 10.35 -1.70
C THR A 186 -28.83 11.45 -0.67
N CYS A 187 -29.78 11.28 0.25
CA CYS A 187 -30.06 12.28 1.28
C CYS A 187 -28.97 12.29 2.35
N GLU A 188 -28.48 13.48 2.66
CA GLU A 188 -27.45 13.71 3.67
C GLU A 188 -27.92 13.31 5.07
N PRO A 189 -27.00 12.86 5.96
CA PRO A 189 -25.55 12.83 5.77
C PRO A 189 -25.06 11.58 5.01
N LEU A 190 -24.28 11.79 3.95
CA LEU A 190 -23.61 10.73 3.21
C LEU A 190 -22.30 10.34 3.90
N VAL A 191 -22.27 9.14 4.46
CA VAL A 191 -21.12 8.59 5.19
C VAL A 191 -20.73 7.21 4.65
N LEU A 192 -19.47 6.82 4.84
CA LEU A 192 -19.04 5.45 4.53
C LEU A 192 -19.40 4.52 5.68
N GLY A 193 -20.24 3.52 5.41
CA GLY A 193 -20.74 2.60 6.43
C GLY A 193 -20.87 1.15 5.95
N PRO A 194 -21.07 0.23 6.91
CA PRO A 194 -21.33 -1.17 6.62
C PRO A 194 -22.61 -1.35 5.81
N GLN A 195 -22.57 -2.27 4.86
CA GLN A 195 -23.70 -2.71 4.05
C GLN A 195 -24.12 -4.12 4.49
N PHE A 196 -25.17 -4.70 3.89
CA PHE A 196 -25.70 -6.01 4.28
C PHE A 196 -24.65 -7.13 4.36
N GLY A 197 -23.61 -7.11 3.52
CA GLY A 197 -22.51 -8.08 3.54
C GLY A 197 -21.62 -8.04 4.78
N SER A 198 -21.69 -6.97 5.58
CA SER A 198 -20.94 -6.84 6.84
C SER A 198 -21.66 -7.43 8.05
N TYR A 199 -22.92 -7.85 7.91
CA TYR A 199 -23.74 -8.26 9.05
C TYR A 199 -23.96 -9.78 9.14
N GLY A 200 -24.21 -10.22 10.37
CA GLY A 200 -24.65 -11.58 10.67
C GLY A 200 -23.74 -12.65 10.08
N ALA A 201 -24.35 -13.62 9.41
CA ALA A 201 -23.62 -14.75 8.86
C ALA A 201 -22.86 -14.44 7.58
N THR A 202 -23.40 -13.52 6.79
CA THR A 202 -22.96 -13.17 5.44
C THR A 202 -21.49 -12.79 5.40
N ALA A 203 -20.99 -12.03 6.38
CA ALA A 203 -19.60 -11.60 6.43
C ALA A 203 -18.60 -12.77 6.43
N ALA A 204 -18.96 -13.90 7.05
CA ALA A 204 -18.15 -15.11 7.02
C ALA A 204 -18.30 -15.86 5.69
N ASP A 205 -19.50 -15.91 5.13
CA ASP A 205 -19.81 -16.70 3.93
C ASP A 205 -19.23 -16.09 2.66
N ILE A 206 -19.09 -14.75 2.61
CA ILE A 206 -18.47 -14.03 1.49
C ILE A 206 -16.96 -13.81 1.66
N SER A 207 -16.35 -14.41 2.70
CA SER A 207 -14.94 -14.23 3.03
C SER A 207 -14.20 -15.54 3.14
N VAL A 208 -12.88 -15.47 3.03
CA VAL A 208 -11.98 -16.60 3.21
C VAL A 208 -11.04 -16.35 4.39
N ALA A 209 -10.54 -17.42 4.97
CA ALA A 209 -9.43 -17.41 5.91
C ALA A 209 -8.22 -18.04 5.23
N PHE A 210 -7.21 -17.22 4.90
CA PHE A 210 -5.95 -17.74 4.37
C PHE A 210 -5.12 -18.37 5.49
N VAL A 211 -4.69 -19.61 5.28
CA VAL A 211 -3.98 -20.43 6.26
C VAL A 211 -2.78 -21.12 5.62
N SER A 212 -1.89 -21.70 6.43
CA SER A 212 -0.82 -22.55 5.89
C SER A 212 -1.40 -23.82 5.26
N ALA A 213 -0.69 -24.40 4.29
CA ALA A 213 -1.09 -25.67 3.68
C ALA A 213 -1.22 -26.80 4.72
N ALA A 214 -0.35 -26.81 5.74
CA ALA A 214 -0.42 -27.77 6.84
C ALA A 214 -1.73 -27.63 7.64
N ALA A 215 -2.15 -26.41 7.96
CA ALA A 215 -3.40 -26.18 8.68
C ALA A 215 -4.63 -26.60 7.86
N ALA A 216 -4.63 -26.32 6.55
CA ALA A 216 -5.70 -26.75 5.65
C ALA A 216 -5.79 -28.29 5.51
N ALA A 217 -4.66 -29.00 5.62
CA ALA A 217 -4.60 -30.46 5.49
C ALA A 217 -4.93 -31.23 6.78
N LEU A 218 -4.96 -30.55 7.94
CA LEU A 218 -5.14 -31.19 9.25
C LEU A 218 -6.51 -31.87 9.41
N GLY A 219 -7.52 -31.45 8.65
CA GLY A 219 -8.88 -32.02 8.68
C GLY A 219 -9.71 -31.66 9.91
N SER A 220 -9.07 -31.28 11.02
CA SER A 220 -9.68 -30.69 12.21
C SER A 220 -9.64 -29.16 12.13
N ASP A 221 -10.81 -28.54 11.90
CA ASP A 221 -10.95 -27.10 11.83
C ASP A 221 -11.48 -26.53 13.15
N GLU A 222 -10.59 -25.94 13.94
CA GLU A 222 -10.91 -25.36 15.25
C GLU A 222 -11.09 -23.84 15.21
N MET A 223 -10.98 -23.21 14.04
CA MET A 223 -11.15 -21.76 13.95
C MET A 223 -12.60 -21.38 14.27
N PRO A 224 -12.85 -20.34 15.10
CA PRO A 224 -14.19 -19.96 15.57
C PRO A 224 -15.04 -19.23 14.50
N THR A 225 -14.74 -19.45 13.22
CA THR A 225 -15.42 -18.85 12.08
C THR A 225 -15.82 -19.94 11.08
N ARG A 226 -16.80 -19.66 10.21
CA ARG A 226 -17.15 -20.57 9.10
C ARG A 226 -16.55 -20.15 7.75
N ARG A 227 -15.67 -19.15 7.73
CA ARG A 227 -14.97 -18.71 6.51
C ARG A 227 -14.31 -19.88 5.82
N ARG A 228 -14.41 -19.98 4.49
CA ARG A 228 -13.69 -21.02 3.74
C ARG A 228 -12.18 -20.89 3.98
N ARG A 229 -11.51 -22.01 4.28
CA ARG A 229 -10.05 -22.05 4.49
C ARG A 229 -9.38 -22.14 3.13
N VAL A 230 -8.39 -21.29 2.91
CA VAL A 230 -7.61 -21.29 1.67
C VAL A 230 -6.14 -21.41 2.03
N ALA A 231 -5.50 -22.48 1.56
CA ALA A 231 -4.06 -22.66 1.74
C ALA A 231 -3.28 -21.64 0.90
N VAL A 232 -2.38 -20.89 1.54
CA VAL A 232 -1.39 -20.08 0.83
C VAL A 232 -0.44 -20.98 0.03
N ARG A 233 -0.03 -20.55 -1.16
CA ARG A 233 0.86 -21.34 -2.04
C ARG A 233 1.78 -20.45 -2.85
N GLY A 234 2.92 -20.99 -3.29
CA GLY A 234 3.84 -20.28 -4.19
C GLY A 234 4.64 -19.14 -3.54
N THR A 235 4.96 -19.24 -2.25
CA THR A 235 5.69 -18.20 -1.49
C THR A 235 7.21 -18.43 -1.41
N ARG A 236 7.73 -19.48 -2.05
CA ARG A 236 9.15 -19.88 -2.03
C ARG A 236 9.73 -19.83 -3.43
N GLY A 237 10.98 -19.41 -3.55
CA GLY A 237 11.66 -19.26 -4.84
C GLY A 237 11.19 -18.06 -5.67
N ILE A 238 10.40 -17.17 -5.06
CA ILE A 238 9.92 -15.91 -5.67
C ILE A 238 10.82 -14.73 -5.32
N GLY A 239 10.81 -13.70 -6.15
CA GLY A 239 11.53 -12.42 -5.98
C GLY A 239 10.91 -11.30 -6.84
N PRO A 240 11.58 -10.14 -6.99
CA PRO A 240 11.09 -9.03 -7.82
C PRO A 240 10.68 -9.43 -9.24
N LYS A 241 11.38 -10.39 -9.85
CA LYS A 241 11.05 -10.91 -11.20
C LYS A 241 9.61 -11.44 -11.33
N ASP A 242 9.00 -11.85 -10.21
CA ASP A 242 7.65 -12.41 -10.18
C ASP A 242 6.58 -11.33 -9.90
N LEU A 243 6.99 -10.10 -9.55
CA LEU A 243 6.08 -8.99 -9.33
C LEU A 243 5.69 -8.34 -10.66
N LEU A 244 4.40 -8.03 -10.80
CA LEU A 244 3.86 -7.44 -12.01
C LEU A 244 4.25 -5.95 -12.08
N LEU A 245 4.87 -5.56 -13.20
CA LEU A 245 5.30 -4.19 -13.52
C LEU A 245 6.30 -3.56 -12.53
N ASN A 246 6.83 -4.35 -11.59
CA ASN A 246 7.69 -3.88 -10.50
C ASN A 246 8.81 -4.89 -10.22
N SER A 247 9.56 -5.22 -11.27
CA SER A 247 10.59 -6.27 -11.26
C SER A 247 12.02 -5.73 -11.37
N ARG A 248 12.21 -4.41 -11.22
CA ARG A 248 13.54 -3.79 -11.37
C ARG A 248 14.45 -4.26 -10.24
N VAL A 249 15.61 -4.77 -10.62
CA VAL A 249 16.74 -5.07 -9.72
C VAL A 249 17.93 -4.21 -10.11
N GLY A 250 18.89 -4.03 -9.22
CA GLY A 250 20.09 -3.22 -9.47
C GLY A 250 20.89 -2.92 -8.21
N ALA A 251 22.03 -2.26 -8.35
CA ALA A 251 22.88 -1.90 -7.22
C ALA A 251 22.35 -0.64 -6.55
N VAL A 252 21.51 -0.80 -5.52
CA VAL A 252 21.11 0.31 -4.65
C VAL A 252 22.21 0.55 -3.62
N ASP A 253 22.82 1.74 -3.65
CA ASP A 253 23.80 2.18 -2.65
C ASP A 253 23.23 3.32 -1.79
N VAL A 254 23.71 3.41 -0.55
CA VAL A 254 23.30 4.42 0.42
C VAL A 254 24.58 4.88 1.12
N ASP A 255 24.99 6.11 0.84
CA ASP A 255 26.17 6.69 1.44
C ASP A 255 25.93 6.93 2.94
N ALA A 256 26.80 6.37 3.78
CA ALA A 256 26.58 6.34 5.23
C ALA A 256 26.63 7.74 5.87
N ARG A 257 27.37 8.69 5.26
CA ARG A 257 27.61 10.03 5.81
C ARG A 257 26.57 11.03 5.34
N SER A 258 26.34 11.10 4.04
CA SER A 258 25.43 12.05 3.39
C SER A 258 23.99 11.54 3.31
N GLY A 259 23.77 10.23 3.37
CA GLY A 259 22.45 9.62 3.17
C GLY A 259 21.95 9.68 1.72
N LEU A 260 22.82 10.05 0.78
CA LEU A 260 22.52 10.00 -0.66
C LEU A 260 22.33 8.56 -1.11
N VAL A 261 21.35 8.34 -1.98
CA VAL A 261 21.01 7.03 -2.53
C VAL A 261 21.28 7.05 -4.03
N SER A 262 21.76 5.95 -4.57
CA SER A 262 21.89 5.74 -6.01
C SER A 262 21.36 4.37 -6.43
N LEU A 263 20.90 4.23 -7.66
CA LEU A 263 20.64 2.94 -8.32
C LEU A 263 21.55 2.82 -9.54
N ASP A 264 22.36 1.76 -9.58
CA ASP A 264 23.31 1.51 -10.68
C ASP A 264 24.27 2.69 -10.95
N GLY A 265 24.60 3.45 -9.89
CA GLY A 265 25.46 4.63 -9.96
C GLY A 265 24.71 5.96 -10.17
N GLU A 266 23.45 5.92 -10.59
CA GLU A 266 22.63 7.12 -10.82
C GLU A 266 22.01 7.62 -9.51
N PRO A 267 22.23 8.89 -9.10
CA PRO A 267 21.65 9.44 -7.88
C PRO A 267 20.12 9.48 -7.92
N LEU A 268 19.49 9.04 -6.84
CA LEU A 268 18.04 9.12 -6.66
C LEU A 268 17.71 10.25 -5.71
N ARG A 269 16.94 11.22 -6.19
CA ARG A 269 16.52 12.38 -5.41
C ARG A 269 15.12 12.79 -5.77
N SER A 270 14.36 13.12 -4.73
CA SER A 270 13.04 13.69 -4.86
C SER A 270 12.86 14.71 -3.74
N GLU A 271 12.37 15.90 -4.09
CA GLU A 271 12.18 16.98 -3.13
C GLU A 271 10.94 16.74 -2.27
N ALA A 272 10.90 17.38 -1.11
CA ALA A 272 9.74 17.29 -0.24
C ALA A 272 8.54 17.98 -0.89
N ALA A 273 7.41 17.29 -1.03
CA ALA A 273 6.19 17.89 -1.56
C ALA A 273 5.62 18.94 -0.58
N GLU A 274 5.31 20.13 -1.11
CA GLU A 274 4.57 21.19 -0.40
C GLU A 274 3.07 20.89 -0.28
N SER A 275 2.53 20.12 -1.22
CA SER A 275 1.16 19.64 -1.21
C SER A 275 1.04 18.33 -1.99
N VAL A 276 -0.01 17.57 -1.71
CA VAL A 276 -0.29 16.29 -2.36
C VAL A 276 -1.76 16.20 -2.76
N SER A 277 -2.05 15.48 -3.84
CA SER A 277 -3.41 15.14 -4.26
C SER A 277 -4.08 14.21 -3.24
N LEU A 278 -5.40 14.01 -3.38
CA LEU A 278 -6.19 13.10 -2.52
C LEU A 278 -6.10 13.43 -1.01
N ASN A 279 -5.97 14.73 -0.70
CA ASN A 279 -5.85 15.26 0.66
C ASN A 279 -6.93 16.31 0.96
N ARG A 280 -6.59 17.58 1.24
CA ARG A 280 -7.50 18.64 1.73
C ARG A 280 -8.83 18.81 0.99
N LEU A 281 -8.89 18.49 -0.32
CA LEU A 281 -10.12 18.58 -1.10
C LEU A 281 -11.19 17.58 -0.65
N TYR A 282 -10.80 16.44 -0.08
CA TYR A 282 -11.67 15.29 0.16
C TYR A 282 -11.97 15.02 1.64
N PHE A 283 -11.17 15.58 2.55
CA PHE A 283 -11.22 15.27 3.98
C PHE A 283 -11.47 16.57 4.75
N LEU A 284 -12.55 16.55 5.55
CA LEU A 284 -12.94 17.63 6.46
C LEU A 284 -12.01 17.68 7.67
#